data_AF-A0A6N7Z502-F1
#
_entry.id   AF-A0A6N7Z502-F1
#
_cell.length_a   1.000
_cell.length_b   1.000
_cell.length_c   1.000
_cell.angle_alpha   90.00
_cell.angle_beta   90.00
_cell.angle_gamma   90.00
#
_symmetry.space_group_name_H-M   'P 1'
#
loop_
_entity.id
_entity.type
_entity.pdbx_description
1 polymer ?
#
loop_
_entity_poly.entity_id
_entity_poly.type
_entity_poly.pdbx_seq_one_letter_code
_entity_poly.pdbx_strand_id
1 'polypeptide(L)'
;MTDTAETTPAPTTSHHGPGGTYRIDIVGQPPNAFIERQATIPEVEPFIIGVRPSYEETYQVTPGQFTPRATATDVFISAVASCMVGAFARSIEARGIEVHAGHVTATIDSHIAKEPGGIRYVDRIHLQLHTHYSAEHKEALQRAFQNFERRCWLSQTLVGSRCAVTSELVIGEPTE
;
A
#
# COMPACT_ATOMS: atom_id res chain seq x y z
N MET A 1 -57.22 -25.07 17.89
CA MET A 1 -56.34 -23.93 18.25
C MET A 1 -55.00 -24.53 18.65
N THR A 2 -54.08 -24.61 17.70
CA THR A 2 -52.70 -25.07 17.91
C THR A 2 -51.81 -23.93 17.46
N ASP A 3 -51.26 -23.21 18.43
CA ASP A 3 -50.23 -22.21 18.23
C ASP A 3 -48.94 -22.92 17.82
N THR A 4 -48.53 -22.72 16.58
CA THR A 4 -47.21 -23.12 16.10
C THR A 4 -46.26 -21.97 16.42
N ALA A 5 -45.42 -22.16 17.44
CA ALA A 5 -44.37 -21.22 17.79
C ALA A 5 -43.35 -21.12 16.64
N GLU A 6 -43.32 -19.96 16.00
CA GLU A 6 -42.35 -19.61 14.97
C GLU A 6 -40.97 -19.47 15.61
N THR A 7 -40.10 -20.45 15.35
CA THR A 7 -38.72 -20.44 15.86
C THR A 7 -37.91 -19.45 15.02
N THR A 8 -37.57 -18.31 15.61
CA THR A 8 -36.66 -17.33 14.99
C THR A 8 -35.31 -17.99 14.72
N PRO A 9 -34.80 -17.99 13.47
CA PRO A 9 -33.49 -18.54 13.19
C PRO A 9 -32.41 -17.72 13.91
N ALA A 10 -31.50 -18.41 14.58
CA ALA A 10 -30.35 -17.78 15.23
C ALA A 10 -29.51 -16.99 14.21
N PRO A 11 -28.95 -15.83 14.59
CA PRO A 11 -28.11 -15.05 13.71
C PRO A 11 -26.90 -15.88 13.29
N THR A 12 -26.78 -16.13 11.98
CA THR A 12 -25.62 -16.77 11.39
C THR A 12 -24.43 -15.84 11.60
N THR A 13 -23.53 -16.19 12.51
CA THR A 13 -22.23 -15.52 12.64
C THR A 13 -21.43 -15.84 11.39
N SER A 14 -21.51 -14.99 10.37
CA SER A 14 -20.62 -15.05 9.22
C SER A 14 -19.20 -14.80 9.72
N HIS A 15 -18.38 -15.85 9.67
CA HIS A 15 -16.93 -15.72 9.80
C HIS A 15 -16.42 -14.90 8.61
N HIS A 16 -16.40 -13.57 8.74
CA HIS A 16 -15.70 -12.71 7.81
C HIS A 16 -14.20 -12.88 8.04
N GLY A 17 -13.55 -13.68 7.19
CA GLY A 17 -12.10 -13.62 7.05
C GLY A 17 -11.68 -12.21 6.58
N PRO A 18 -10.39 -11.84 6.69
CA PRO A 18 -9.92 -10.54 6.23
C PRO A 18 -10.23 -10.37 4.73
N GLY A 19 -11.12 -9.43 4.42
CA GLY A 19 -11.64 -9.17 3.09
C GLY A 19 -13.05 -8.57 3.14
N GLY A 20 -13.42 -7.81 2.11
CA GLY A 20 -14.74 -7.16 2.06
C GLY A 20 -15.12 -6.68 0.66
N THR A 21 -16.35 -6.24 0.52
CA THR A 21 -16.83 -5.59 -0.70
C THR A 21 -16.48 -4.11 -0.64
N TYR A 22 -15.78 -3.61 -1.64
CA TYR A 22 -15.46 -2.18 -1.78
C TYR A 22 -16.33 -1.56 -2.87
N ARG A 23 -16.74 -0.30 -2.68
CA ARG A 23 -17.47 0.47 -3.70
C ARG A 23 -16.58 1.57 -4.27
N ILE A 24 -16.58 1.70 -5.59
CA ILE A 24 -15.88 2.78 -6.31
C ILE A 24 -16.93 3.62 -7.03
N ASP A 25 -17.04 4.89 -6.66
CA ASP A 25 -17.97 5.84 -7.27
C ASP A 25 -17.21 6.87 -8.13
N ILE A 26 -17.78 7.24 -9.27
CA ILE A 26 -17.30 8.36 -10.09
C ILE A 26 -17.79 9.66 -9.44
N VAL A 27 -16.87 10.60 -9.19
CA VAL A 27 -17.19 11.86 -8.46
C VAL A 27 -17.35 13.05 -9.40
N GLY A 28 -16.74 12.99 -10.59
CA GLY A 28 -16.75 14.09 -11.57
C GLY A 28 -17.89 14.03 -12.60
N GLN A 29 -18.07 15.13 -13.32
CA GLN A 29 -18.95 15.21 -14.48
C GLN A 29 -18.16 15.06 -15.80
N PRO A 30 -18.81 14.66 -16.91
CA PRO A 30 -18.18 14.65 -18.23
C PRO A 30 -17.56 16.01 -18.59
N PRO A 31 -16.48 16.03 -19.39
CA PRO A 31 -15.85 14.89 -20.06
C PRO A 31 -14.91 14.05 -19.16
N ASN A 32 -14.53 14.56 -17.99
CA ASN A 32 -13.43 14.02 -17.17
C ASN A 32 -13.93 13.25 -15.93
N ALA A 33 -15.15 12.73 -15.98
CA ALA A 33 -15.77 11.98 -14.89
C ALA A 33 -14.89 10.79 -14.42
N PHE A 34 -14.05 10.26 -15.30
CA PHE A 34 -13.17 9.14 -15.01
C PHE A 34 -11.89 9.51 -14.23
N ILE A 35 -11.62 10.78 -13.93
CA ILE A 35 -10.38 11.19 -13.26
C ILE A 35 -10.44 10.95 -11.76
N GLU A 36 -11.45 11.51 -11.09
CA GLU A 36 -11.65 11.35 -9.65
C GLU A 36 -12.62 10.21 -9.34
N ARG A 37 -12.19 9.31 -8.45
CA ARG A 37 -12.97 8.17 -8.00
C ARG A 37 -12.94 8.11 -6.49
N GLN A 38 -14.10 7.99 -5.85
CA GLN A 38 -14.20 7.79 -4.42
C GLN A 38 -14.18 6.29 -4.11
N ALA A 39 -13.23 5.88 -3.29
CA ALA A 39 -13.21 4.54 -2.70
C ALA A 39 -13.97 4.56 -1.37
N THR A 40 -14.96 3.68 -1.24
CA THR A 40 -15.69 3.44 0.01
C THR A 40 -15.38 2.02 0.47
N ILE A 41 -14.75 1.92 1.64
CA ILE A 41 -14.35 0.67 2.28
C ILE A 41 -15.08 0.62 3.63
N PRO A 42 -15.67 -0.52 4.03
CA PRO A 42 -16.31 -0.64 5.34
C PRO A 42 -15.37 -0.22 6.48
N GLU A 43 -15.92 0.42 7.51
CA GLU A 43 -15.23 0.76 8.77
C GLU A 43 -14.14 1.83 8.67
N VAL A 44 -13.93 2.43 7.49
CA VAL A 44 -12.98 3.55 7.30
C VAL A 44 -13.63 4.70 6.55
N GLU A 45 -13.08 5.90 6.76
CA GLU A 45 -13.50 7.10 6.03
C GLU A 45 -13.26 6.93 4.52
N PRO A 46 -14.24 7.28 3.66
CA PRO A 46 -14.04 7.29 2.23
C PRO A 46 -12.92 8.24 1.81
N PHE A 47 -12.20 7.89 0.74
CA PHE A 47 -11.16 8.75 0.19
C PHE A 47 -11.23 8.83 -1.33
N ILE A 48 -10.75 9.95 -1.87
CA ILE A 48 -10.78 10.23 -3.30
C ILE A 48 -9.39 9.97 -3.89
N ILE A 49 -9.35 9.09 -4.87
CA ILE A 49 -8.23 8.88 -5.77
C ILE A 49 -8.41 9.85 -6.94
N GLY A 50 -7.33 10.50 -7.36
CA GLY A 50 -7.38 11.46 -8.46
C GLY A 50 -6.10 11.49 -9.28
N VAL A 51 -5.63 12.70 -9.58
CA VAL A 51 -4.44 12.95 -10.39
C VAL A 51 -3.50 13.91 -9.66
N ARG A 52 -2.20 13.65 -9.74
CA ARG A 52 -1.15 14.58 -9.29
C ARG A 52 -0.62 15.38 -10.48
N PRO A 53 -0.03 16.58 -10.28
CA PRO A 53 0.40 17.46 -11.36
C PRO A 53 1.27 16.78 -12.43
N SER A 54 2.22 15.93 -12.02
CA SER A 54 3.11 15.21 -12.94
C SER A 54 2.42 14.19 -13.86
N TYR A 55 1.12 13.93 -13.66
CA TYR A 55 0.33 12.98 -14.45
C TYR A 55 -0.76 13.66 -15.28
N GLU A 56 -0.91 14.98 -15.20
CA GLU A 56 -1.98 15.72 -15.87
C GLU A 56 -1.96 15.49 -17.39
N GLU A 57 -0.80 15.55 -18.03
CA GLU A 57 -0.64 15.25 -19.47
C GLU A 57 -1.06 13.81 -19.81
N THR A 58 -0.73 12.85 -18.95
CA THR A 58 -1.07 11.44 -19.15
C THR A 58 -2.57 11.22 -19.15
N TYR A 59 -3.30 11.97 -18.33
CA TYR A 59 -4.75 11.89 -18.24
C TYR A 59 -5.48 12.88 -19.15
N GLN A 60 -4.73 13.64 -19.97
CA GLN A 60 -5.27 14.65 -20.89
C GLN A 60 -6.13 15.71 -20.17
N VAL A 61 -5.75 16.05 -18.94
CA VAL A 61 -6.44 17.08 -18.14
C VAL A 61 -5.67 18.40 -18.22
N THR A 62 -6.38 19.52 -18.07
CA THR A 62 -5.73 20.83 -18.02
C THR A 62 -4.99 21.00 -16.69
N PRO A 63 -3.78 21.58 -16.67
CA PRO A 63 -3.08 21.84 -15.42
C PRO A 63 -3.91 22.65 -14.43
N GLY A 64 -3.96 22.19 -13.17
CA GLY A 64 -4.74 22.84 -12.11
C GLY A 64 -6.26 22.67 -12.23
N GLN A 65 -6.75 21.84 -13.16
CA GLN A 65 -8.18 21.54 -13.29
C GLN A 65 -8.75 20.80 -12.08
N PHE A 66 -7.91 20.02 -11.38
CA PHE A 66 -8.30 19.20 -10.24
C PHE A 66 -7.44 19.54 -9.02
N THR A 67 -8.00 19.34 -7.82
CA THR A 67 -7.19 19.33 -6.60
C THR A 67 -6.16 18.21 -6.69
N PRO A 68 -4.86 18.47 -6.48
CA PRO A 68 -3.85 17.43 -6.47
C PRO A 68 -4.19 16.30 -5.48
N ARG A 69 -4.27 15.07 -5.99
CA ARG A 69 -4.55 13.87 -5.18
C ARG A 69 -3.63 12.72 -5.58
N ALA A 70 -3.47 11.77 -4.67
CA ALA A 70 -2.80 10.51 -4.99
C ALA A 70 -3.53 9.80 -6.15
N THR A 71 -2.76 9.30 -7.12
CA THR A 71 -3.28 8.42 -8.16
C THR A 71 -3.54 7.02 -7.62
N ALA A 72 -4.31 6.20 -8.34
CA ALA A 72 -4.50 4.79 -7.96
C ALA A 72 -3.15 4.06 -7.88
N THR A 73 -2.23 4.41 -8.77
CA THR A 73 -0.87 3.87 -8.79
C THR A 73 -0.06 4.28 -7.57
N ASP A 74 -0.19 5.52 -7.12
CA ASP A 74 0.48 5.99 -5.89
C ASP A 74 -0.02 5.20 -4.67
N VAL A 75 -1.34 5.03 -4.55
CA VAL A 75 -1.94 4.23 -3.47
C VAL A 75 -1.43 2.79 -3.50
N PHE A 76 -1.35 2.18 -4.69
CA PHE A 76 -0.82 0.83 -4.86
C PHE A 76 0.66 0.72 -4.45
N ILE A 77 1.51 1.61 -4.96
CA ILE A 77 2.95 1.63 -4.63
C ILE A 77 3.15 1.83 -3.13
N SER A 78 2.42 2.78 -2.54
CA SER A 78 2.46 3.04 -1.09
C SER A 78 1.97 1.85 -0.27
N ALA A 79 0.93 1.13 -0.72
CA ALA A 79 0.45 -0.07 -0.04
C ALA A 79 1.51 -1.18 -0.01
N VAL A 80 2.14 -1.46 -1.16
CA VAL A 80 3.24 -2.44 -1.26
C VAL A 80 4.39 -2.04 -0.34
N ALA A 81 4.80 -0.77 -0.40
CA ALA A 81 5.92 -0.29 0.40
C ALA A 81 5.61 -0.32 1.91
N SER A 82 4.41 0.09 2.32
CA SER A 82 3.95 0.02 3.71
C SER A 82 3.98 -1.41 4.25
N CYS A 83 3.52 -2.38 3.47
CA CYS A 83 3.60 -3.80 3.84
C CYS A 83 5.05 -4.29 3.98
N MET A 84 5.96 -3.85 3.11
CA MET A 84 7.38 -4.19 3.18
C MET A 84 8.03 -3.60 4.45
N VAL A 85 7.77 -2.33 4.77
CA VAL A 85 8.23 -1.69 6.01
C VAL A 85 7.71 -2.44 7.24
N GLY A 86 6.42 -2.77 7.28
CA GLY A 86 5.84 -3.54 8.39
C GLY A 86 6.41 -4.96 8.51
N ALA A 87 6.71 -5.61 7.39
CA ALA A 87 7.38 -6.92 7.40
C ALA A 87 8.83 -6.83 7.92
N PHE A 88 9.54 -5.75 7.59
CA PHE A 88 10.88 -5.50 8.11
C PHE A 88 10.86 -5.18 9.60
N ALA A 89 9.98 -4.27 10.05
CA ALA A 89 9.80 -3.93 11.45
C ALA A 89 9.53 -5.17 12.32
N ARG A 90 8.58 -6.03 11.92
CA ARG A 90 8.34 -7.31 12.62
C ARG A 90 9.56 -8.23 12.64
N SER A 91 10.39 -8.18 11.60
CA SER A 91 11.62 -8.96 11.54
C SER A 91 12.68 -8.41 12.52
N ILE A 92 12.71 -7.10 12.76
CA ILE A 92 13.54 -6.47 13.79
C ILE A 92 13.07 -6.89 15.18
N GLU A 93 11.75 -6.79 15.46
CA GLU A 93 11.16 -7.17 16.75
C GLU A 93 11.40 -8.64 17.11
N ALA A 94 11.35 -9.54 16.11
CA ALA A 94 11.66 -10.95 16.30
C ALA A 94 13.11 -11.22 16.76
N ARG A 95 13.98 -10.20 16.75
CA ARG A 95 15.37 -10.24 17.26
C ARG A 95 15.52 -9.51 18.59
N GLY A 96 14.42 -9.17 19.26
CA GLY A 96 14.42 -8.53 20.56
C GLY A 96 14.74 -7.04 20.53
N ILE A 97 14.61 -6.39 19.37
CA ILE A 97 14.80 -4.94 19.23
C ILE A 97 13.43 -4.30 19.08
N GLU A 98 13.10 -3.39 19.99
CA GLU A 98 11.84 -2.65 19.93
C GLU A 98 11.83 -1.65 18.75
N VAL A 99 10.71 -1.59 18.03
CA VAL A 99 10.53 -0.66 16.90
C VAL A 99 9.62 0.48 17.33
N HIS A 100 10.20 1.66 17.49
CA HIS A 100 9.47 2.88 17.80
C HIS A 100 9.17 3.70 16.54
N ALA A 101 8.24 4.65 16.67
CA ALA A 101 7.91 5.59 15.60
C ALA A 101 9.18 6.33 15.12
N GLY A 102 9.39 6.36 13.81
CA GLY A 102 10.54 7.01 13.19
C GLY A 102 11.82 6.17 13.15
N HIS A 103 11.94 5.07 13.89
CA HIS A 103 13.14 4.23 13.86
C HIS A 103 13.32 3.45 12.58
N VAL A 104 12.21 3.14 11.89
CA VAL A 104 12.20 2.51 10.58
C VAL A 104 11.37 3.38 9.66
N THR A 105 12.01 3.89 8.62
CA THR A 105 11.34 4.65 7.55
C THR A 105 11.77 4.09 6.20
N ALA A 106 11.10 4.51 5.13
CA ALA A 106 11.47 4.10 3.79
C ALA A 106 11.36 5.25 2.80
N THR A 107 12.36 5.37 1.94
CA THR A 107 12.25 6.13 0.69
C THR A 107 11.90 5.15 -0.43
N ILE A 108 10.96 5.54 -1.29
CA ILE A 108 10.45 4.67 -2.35
C ILE A 108 10.79 5.30 -3.69
N ASP A 109 11.56 4.59 -4.50
CA ASP A 109 11.79 4.92 -5.90
C ASP A 109 11.01 3.94 -6.78
N SER A 110 10.13 4.45 -7.64
CA SER A 110 9.28 3.62 -8.49
C SER A 110 9.35 4.08 -9.93
N HIS A 111 9.22 3.14 -10.86
CA HIS A 111 9.19 3.44 -12.29
C HIS A 111 7.87 2.95 -12.92
N ILE A 112 7.35 3.76 -13.84
CA ILE A 112 6.16 3.44 -14.63
C ILE A 112 6.56 3.36 -16.09
N ALA A 113 6.59 2.14 -16.60
CA ALA A 113 6.82 1.86 -18.01
C ALA A 113 5.54 2.08 -18.84
N LYS A 114 5.73 2.14 -20.16
CA LYS A 114 4.66 2.29 -21.16
C LYS A 114 4.85 1.25 -22.27
N GLU A 115 3.79 0.53 -22.59
CA GLU A 115 3.76 -0.42 -23.71
C GLU A 115 3.43 0.28 -25.04
N PRO A 116 3.73 -0.38 -26.18
CA PRO A 116 3.08 -0.08 -27.45
C PRO A 116 1.55 -0.09 -27.27
N GLY A 117 0.87 0.96 -27.72
CA GLY A 117 -0.57 1.14 -27.49
C GLY A 117 -0.93 1.98 -26.26
N GLY A 118 0.05 2.40 -25.45
CA GLY A 118 -0.12 3.42 -24.43
C GLY A 118 -0.53 2.93 -23.04
N ILE A 119 -0.66 1.61 -22.87
CA ILE A 119 -0.88 0.99 -21.55
C ILE A 119 0.33 1.26 -20.66
N ARG A 120 0.08 1.74 -19.44
CA ARG A 120 1.10 2.02 -18.44
C ARG A 120 1.05 0.96 -17.34
N TYR A 121 2.21 0.60 -16.82
CA TYR A 121 2.33 -0.34 -15.71
C TYR A 121 3.54 0.00 -14.84
N VAL A 122 3.47 -0.36 -13.56
CA VAL A 122 4.63 -0.27 -12.66
C VAL A 122 5.53 -1.46 -12.95
N ASP A 123 6.77 -1.21 -13.34
CA ASP A 123 7.76 -2.26 -13.63
C ASP A 123 8.84 -2.36 -12.54
N ARG A 124 8.96 -1.34 -11.69
CA ARG A 124 9.92 -1.33 -10.59
C ARG A 124 9.39 -0.56 -9.38
N ILE A 125 9.57 -1.16 -8.21
CA ILE A 125 9.43 -0.51 -6.90
C ILE A 125 10.69 -0.87 -6.10
N HIS A 126 11.50 0.13 -5.78
CA HIS A 126 12.70 -0.02 -4.96
C HIS A 126 12.53 0.73 -3.64
N LEU A 127 12.79 0.04 -2.54
CA LEU A 127 12.73 0.62 -1.20
C LEU A 127 14.12 0.80 -0.62
N GLN A 128 14.43 2.01 -0.17
CA GLN A 128 15.54 2.27 0.73
C GLN A 128 15.00 2.26 2.15
N LEU A 129 15.25 1.19 2.91
CA LEU A 129 14.82 1.05 4.29
C LEU A 129 15.83 1.73 5.19
N HIS A 130 15.44 2.87 5.76
CA HIS A 130 16.28 3.62 6.69
C HIS A 130 16.01 3.16 8.12
N THR A 131 17.10 2.91 8.86
CA THR A 131 17.02 2.54 10.27
C THR A 131 17.82 3.51 11.13
N HIS A 132 17.25 3.96 12.23
CA HIS A 132 17.90 4.81 13.22
C HIS A 132 18.14 4.03 14.52
N TYR A 133 19.17 3.20 14.53
CA TYR A 133 19.59 2.42 15.69
C TYR A 133 21.10 2.55 15.88
N SER A 134 21.56 2.36 17.11
CA SER A 134 22.98 2.30 17.45
C SER A 134 23.70 1.18 16.69
N ALA A 135 25.02 1.36 16.52
CA ALA A 135 25.87 0.42 15.80
C ALA A 135 25.87 -1.00 16.42
N GLU A 136 25.54 -1.13 17.70
CA GLU A 136 25.41 -2.43 18.39
C GLU A 136 24.32 -3.33 17.78
N HIS A 137 23.29 -2.74 17.17
CA HIS A 137 22.20 -3.48 16.54
C HIS A 137 22.47 -3.83 15.07
N LYS A 138 23.56 -3.35 14.48
CA LYS A 138 23.86 -3.47 13.04
C LYS A 138 23.72 -4.91 12.53
N GLU A 139 24.33 -5.87 13.21
CA GLU A 139 24.32 -7.27 12.78
C GLU A 139 22.91 -7.88 12.87
N ALA A 140 22.14 -7.53 13.91
CA ALA A 140 20.76 -7.95 14.06
C ALA A 140 19.86 -7.34 12.97
N LEU A 141 20.05 -6.05 12.63
CA LEU A 141 19.33 -5.37 11.55
C LEU A 141 19.63 -6.00 10.18
N GLN A 142 20.91 -6.30 9.91
CA GLN A 142 21.31 -7.01 8.69
C GLN A 142 20.65 -8.39 8.62
N ARG A 143 20.63 -9.13 9.73
CA ARG A 143 19.89 -10.40 9.80
C ARG A 143 18.38 -10.18 9.60
N ALA A 144 17.79 -9.11 10.14
CA ALA A 144 16.36 -8.81 9.99
C ALA A 144 16.01 -8.56 8.54
N PHE A 145 16.90 -7.86 7.83
CA PHE A 145 16.79 -7.57 6.41
C PHE A 145 16.96 -8.81 5.53
N GLN A 146 17.59 -9.88 6.03
CA GLN A 146 17.61 -11.14 5.29
C GLN A 146 16.21 -11.78 5.26
N ASN A 147 15.67 -11.92 4.05
CA ASN A 147 14.40 -12.61 3.74
C ASN A 147 13.12 -11.97 4.30
N PHE A 148 13.14 -10.74 4.83
CA PHE A 148 11.91 -10.09 5.30
C PHE A 148 10.89 -9.88 4.17
N GLU A 149 11.36 -9.69 2.94
CA GLU A 149 10.52 -9.45 1.76
C GLU A 149 9.48 -10.56 1.56
N ARG A 150 9.86 -11.81 1.86
CA ARG A 150 8.98 -12.99 1.80
C ARG A 150 7.82 -12.95 2.81
N ARG A 151 7.89 -12.06 3.81
CA ARG A 151 6.85 -11.87 4.84
C ARG A 151 5.87 -10.75 4.50
N CYS A 152 6.14 -9.95 3.46
CA CYS A 152 5.16 -8.99 2.98
C CYS A 152 4.22 -9.67 1.98
N TRP A 153 2.99 -9.95 2.40
CA TRP A 153 2.01 -10.62 1.55
C TRP A 153 1.67 -9.84 0.27
N LEU A 154 1.66 -8.50 0.31
CA LEU A 154 1.44 -7.68 -0.89
C LEU A 154 2.57 -7.83 -1.91
N SER A 155 3.84 -7.82 -1.49
CA SER A 155 4.96 -8.06 -2.41
C SER A 155 4.90 -9.49 -2.97
N GLN A 156 4.42 -10.47 -2.18
CA GLN A 156 4.23 -11.84 -2.67
C GLN A 156 3.19 -11.93 -3.80
N THR A 157 2.20 -11.04 -3.86
CA THR A 157 1.24 -10.99 -4.99
C THR A 157 1.88 -10.52 -6.30
N LEU A 158 3.06 -9.89 -6.23
CA LEU A 158 3.78 -9.36 -7.39
C LEU A 158 4.87 -10.32 -7.89
N VAL A 159 5.11 -11.43 -7.19
CA VAL A 159 6.04 -12.47 -7.65
C VAL A 159 5.54 -13.05 -8.97
N GLY A 160 6.38 -13.01 -10.00
CA GLY A 160 6.02 -13.42 -11.37
C GLY A 160 5.26 -12.36 -12.17
N SER A 161 4.95 -11.21 -11.57
CA SER A 161 4.48 -10.04 -12.30
C SER A 161 5.64 -9.35 -13.03
N ARG A 162 5.31 -8.32 -13.82
CA ARG A 162 6.29 -7.46 -14.49
C ARG A 162 6.95 -6.44 -13.55
N CYS A 163 6.43 -6.29 -12.34
CA CYS A 163 6.95 -5.35 -11.36
C CYS A 163 8.04 -6.00 -10.52
N ALA A 164 9.29 -5.59 -10.70
CA ALA A 164 10.39 -5.95 -9.81
C ALA A 164 10.26 -5.16 -8.50
N VAL A 165 10.10 -5.86 -7.38
CA VAL A 165 10.12 -5.26 -6.04
C VAL A 165 11.46 -5.60 -5.40
N THR A 166 12.24 -4.58 -5.04
CA THR A 166 13.55 -4.75 -4.41
C THR A 166 13.69 -3.82 -3.22
N SER A 167 14.65 -4.12 -2.35
CA SER A 167 14.98 -3.26 -1.22
C SER A 167 16.47 -3.20 -0.95
N GLU A 168 16.89 -2.14 -0.28
CA GLU A 168 18.20 -2.01 0.35
C GLU A 168 18.07 -1.48 1.77
N LEU A 169 19.07 -1.77 2.60
CA LEU A 169 19.13 -1.34 3.99
C LEU A 169 20.12 -0.18 4.14
N VAL A 170 19.63 0.94 4.66
CA VAL A 170 20.42 2.12 5.01
C VAL A 170 20.43 2.26 6.53
N ILE A 171 21.58 1.98 7.14
CA ILE A 171 21.75 2.10 8.60
C ILE A 171 22.30 3.50 8.89
N GLY A 172 21.45 4.37 9.44
CA GLY A 172 21.83 5.71 9.89
C GLY A 172 22.24 5.71 11.36
N GLU A 173 22.93 6.78 11.77
CA GLU A 173 23.15 7.06 13.18
C GLU A 173 21.82 7.43 13.88
N PRO A 174 21.67 7.15 15.19
CA PRO A 174 20.52 7.61 15.95
C PRO A 174 20.36 9.12 15.80
N THR A 175 19.14 9.59 15.59
CA THR A 175 18.85 11.03 15.69
C THR A 175 18.78 11.36 17.19
N GLU A 176 19.64 12.25 17.67
CA GLU A 176 19.68 12.71 19.07
C GLU A 176 18.35 13.31 19.55
#